data_AF-A0AAN8FPS8-F1
#
_entry.id   AF-A0AAN8FPS8-F1
#
_cell.length_a   1.000
_cell.length_b   1.000
_cell.length_c   1.000
_cell.angle_alpha   90.00
_cell.angle_beta   90.00
_cell.angle_gamma   90.00
#
_symmetry.space_group_name_H-M   'P 1'
#
loop_
_entity.id
_entity.type
_entity.pdbx_description
1 polymer ?
#
loop_
_entity_poly.entity_id
_entity_poly.type
_entity_poly.pdbx_seq_one_letter_code
_entity_poly.pdbx_strand_id
1 'polypeptide(L)'
;MPRLKILIFLLSFLVTVLAQGQVVIDPGLEQARQPIRNILGGVYSNNITLFFRNSPYRVTSDLTVEYGATLTIETGVQIYFDTGVGLRVKGALQAIGNEFAHIQMLPYQQQLNYDDSFPKFRLIDGHTVRDGRLQVLFRDRWRSVCTMVTNWTSIDTTVACRSMGHSDGGFYKWHLRNNDTYAFVLPRPDCHPGANTLWDCPGLADPNAIRLSENLCQGEDDLGLICWGPPVFQGWARHWKGVQIFNSPYTYVSADPDQVAVQKESLSRLEYIDILYAGYDG
;
A
#
# COMPACT_ATOMS: atom_id res chain seq x y z
N MET A 1 -64.39 -26.95 -35.68
CA MET A 1 -63.85 -26.06 -34.63
C MET A 1 -62.66 -26.75 -33.96
N PRO A 2 -61.42 -26.48 -34.38
CA PRO A 2 -60.23 -27.03 -33.72
C PRO A 2 -59.61 -26.01 -32.74
N ARG A 3 -59.24 -26.52 -31.57
CA ARG A 3 -58.62 -25.79 -30.46
C ARG A 3 -57.15 -25.47 -30.77
N LEU A 4 -56.78 -24.19 -30.69
CA LEU A 4 -55.39 -23.72 -30.81
C LEU A 4 -54.64 -24.03 -29.50
N LYS A 5 -53.64 -24.92 -29.56
CA LYS A 5 -52.73 -25.22 -28.44
C LYS A 5 -51.62 -24.18 -28.44
N ILE A 6 -51.56 -23.36 -27.38
CA ILE A 6 -50.45 -22.44 -27.10
C ILE A 6 -49.31 -23.26 -26.51
N LEU A 7 -48.18 -23.35 -27.22
CA LEU A 7 -46.95 -23.98 -26.76
C LEU A 7 -46.10 -22.90 -26.08
N ILE A 8 -46.05 -22.92 -24.75
CA ILE A 8 -45.17 -22.04 -23.96
C ILE A 8 -43.77 -22.65 -23.99
N PHE A 9 -42.83 -21.99 -24.67
CA PHE A 9 -41.41 -22.30 -24.56
C PHE A 9 -40.90 -21.81 -23.19
N LEU A 10 -40.77 -22.74 -22.24
CA LEU A 10 -39.99 -22.53 -21.03
C LEU A 10 -38.50 -22.58 -21.40
N LEU A 11 -37.88 -21.40 -21.58
CA LEU A 11 -36.43 -21.27 -21.64
C LEU A 11 -35.85 -21.65 -20.27
N SER A 12 -35.31 -22.86 -20.17
CA SER A 12 -34.52 -23.29 -19.02
C SER A 12 -33.21 -22.50 -19.00
N PHE A 13 -33.09 -21.51 -18.12
CA PHE A 13 -31.79 -20.98 -17.74
C PHE A 13 -31.07 -22.06 -16.92
N LEU A 14 -30.14 -22.76 -17.56
CA LEU A 14 -29.13 -23.57 -16.88
C LEU A 14 -28.17 -22.61 -16.18
N VAL A 15 -28.41 -22.34 -14.89
CA VAL A 15 -27.39 -21.76 -14.01
C VAL A 15 -26.41 -22.89 -13.69
N THR A 16 -25.33 -22.97 -14.46
CA THR A 16 -24.19 -23.83 -14.11
C THR A 16 -23.45 -23.18 -12.95
N VAL A 17 -23.72 -23.65 -11.74
CA VAL A 17 -22.92 -23.31 -10.56
C VAL A 17 -21.65 -24.15 -10.61
N LEU A 18 -20.54 -23.55 -11.07
CA LEU A 18 -19.21 -24.09 -10.82
C LEU A 18 -18.72 -23.54 -9.48
N ALA A 19 -18.31 -24.46 -8.61
CA ALA A 19 -17.74 -24.15 -7.32
C ALA A 19 -16.38 -23.46 -7.49
N GLN A 20 -16.34 -22.15 -7.28
CA GLN A 20 -15.27 -21.33 -6.71
C GLN A 20 -15.74 -19.88 -6.78
N GLY A 21 -15.60 -19.13 -5.68
CA GLY A 21 -16.22 -17.83 -5.45
C GLY A 21 -15.73 -16.67 -6.35
N GLN A 22 -15.83 -16.81 -7.66
CA GLN A 22 -15.79 -15.70 -8.61
C GLN A 22 -17.20 -15.49 -9.15
N VAL A 23 -17.77 -14.32 -8.84
CA VAL A 23 -18.97 -13.83 -9.52
C VAL A 23 -18.59 -13.62 -10.99
N VAL A 24 -19.12 -14.44 -11.89
CA VAL A 24 -19.03 -14.20 -13.33
C VAL A 24 -19.91 -12.99 -13.62
N ILE A 25 -19.28 -11.81 -13.72
CA ILE A 25 -19.94 -10.60 -14.18
C ILE A 25 -20.26 -10.79 -15.67
N ASP A 26 -21.49 -10.50 -16.08
CA ASP A 26 -21.87 -10.51 -17.50
C ASP A 26 -20.87 -9.66 -18.30
N PRO A 27 -20.36 -10.12 -19.45
CA PRO A 27 -19.37 -9.40 -20.26
C PRO A 27 -19.86 -8.04 -20.80
N GLY A 28 -21.14 -7.69 -20.57
CA GLY A 28 -21.72 -6.37 -20.86
C GLY A 28 -21.67 -5.37 -19.70
N LEU A 29 -21.14 -5.73 -18.52
CA LEU A 29 -21.11 -4.86 -17.32
C LEU A 29 -19.72 -4.32 -16.96
N GLU A 30 -18.73 -4.48 -17.84
CA GLU A 30 -17.42 -3.87 -17.64
C GLU A 30 -17.47 -2.39 -18.02
N GLN A 31 -17.53 -1.52 -17.00
CA GLN A 31 -17.51 -0.08 -17.25
C GLN A 31 -16.10 0.35 -17.68
N ALA A 32 -15.93 0.60 -18.98
CA ALA A 32 -14.69 1.13 -19.54
C ALA A 32 -14.41 2.55 -19.01
N ARG A 33 -13.16 2.80 -18.61
CA ARG A 33 -12.77 4.13 -18.11
C ARG A 33 -12.66 5.15 -19.24
N GLN A 34 -13.29 6.30 -19.05
CA GLN A 34 -13.12 7.45 -19.95
C GLN A 34 -11.65 7.92 -19.99
N PRO A 35 -11.16 8.45 -21.13
CA PRO A 35 -9.79 8.92 -21.24
C PRO A 35 -9.54 10.14 -20.33
N ILE A 36 -8.51 10.03 -19.50
CA ILE A 36 -8.07 11.11 -18.59
C ILE A 36 -7.27 12.13 -19.41
N ARG A 37 -7.64 13.41 -19.34
CA ARG A 37 -7.01 14.48 -20.13
C ARG A 37 -5.76 15.07 -19.49
N ASN A 38 -5.71 15.10 -18.16
CA ASN A 38 -4.61 15.72 -17.43
C ASN A 38 -3.49 14.70 -17.23
N ILE A 39 -2.55 14.69 -18.16
CA ILE A 39 -1.41 13.77 -18.17
C ILE A 39 -0.20 14.42 -17.46
N LEU A 40 0.46 13.66 -16.59
CA LEU A 40 1.66 14.04 -15.86
C LEU A 40 2.81 13.08 -16.21
N GLY A 41 4.04 13.58 -16.12
CA GLY A 41 5.22 12.74 -16.31
C GLY A 41 6.51 13.55 -16.44
N GLY A 42 7.64 12.88 -16.26
CA GLY A 42 8.96 13.49 -16.40
C GLY A 42 9.37 14.28 -15.16
N VAL A 43 10.20 15.29 -15.37
CA VAL A 43 10.93 15.99 -14.32
C VAL A 43 10.38 17.41 -14.14
N TYR A 44 9.99 17.75 -12.91
CA TYR A 44 9.47 19.07 -12.54
C TYR A 44 10.50 19.76 -11.63
N SER A 45 11.09 20.84 -12.14
CA SER A 45 12.05 21.68 -11.42
C SER A 45 11.42 22.96 -10.84
N ASN A 46 10.16 23.23 -11.15
CA ASN A 46 9.38 24.33 -10.59
C ASN A 46 8.23 23.78 -9.74
N ASN A 47 7.69 24.61 -8.86
CA ASN A 47 6.52 24.27 -8.06
C ASN A 47 5.32 23.93 -8.95
N ILE A 48 4.62 22.86 -8.59
CA ILE A 48 3.46 22.33 -9.31
C ILE A 48 2.32 22.12 -8.31
N THR A 49 1.13 22.56 -8.68
CA THR A 49 -0.10 22.31 -7.91
C THR A 49 -1.07 21.47 -8.74
N LEU A 50 -1.47 20.31 -8.20
CA LEU A 50 -2.55 19.50 -8.72
C LEU A 50 -3.87 19.98 -8.10
N PHE A 51 -4.64 20.72 -8.89
CA PHE A 51 -5.93 21.24 -8.49
C PHE A 51 -7.04 20.18 -8.54
N PHE A 52 -7.95 20.20 -7.58
CA PHE A 52 -9.13 19.32 -7.53
C PHE A 52 -10.03 19.49 -8.75
N ARG A 53 -10.21 20.73 -9.24
CA ARG A 53 -11.05 21.03 -10.42
C ARG A 53 -10.59 20.33 -11.71
N ASN A 54 -9.33 19.90 -11.74
CA ASN A 54 -8.70 19.21 -12.86
C ASN A 54 -8.53 17.71 -12.56
N SER A 55 -9.03 17.22 -11.43
CA SER A 55 -9.07 15.78 -11.13
C SER A 55 -9.99 15.07 -12.14
N PRO A 56 -9.65 13.86 -12.62
CA PRO A 56 -8.47 13.08 -12.27
C PRO A 56 -7.22 13.38 -13.11
N TYR A 57 -6.06 13.00 -12.58
CA TYR A 57 -4.77 13.03 -13.27
C TYR A 57 -4.30 11.62 -13.62
N ARG A 58 -3.52 11.49 -14.71
CA ARG A 58 -2.87 10.23 -15.08
C ARG A 58 -1.37 10.44 -15.25
N VAL A 59 -0.58 9.61 -14.58
CA VAL A 59 0.88 9.63 -14.63
C VAL A 59 1.35 8.49 -15.54
N THR A 60 1.87 8.84 -16.71
CA THR A 60 2.24 7.85 -17.75
C THR A 60 3.74 7.53 -17.77
N SER A 61 4.55 8.26 -17.00
CA SER A 61 6.00 8.05 -16.86
C SER A 61 6.46 8.56 -15.50
N ASP A 62 7.58 8.05 -14.97
CA ASP A 62 8.08 8.40 -13.63
C ASP A 62 8.06 9.92 -13.41
N LEU A 63 7.30 10.33 -12.39
CA LEU A 63 7.11 11.72 -12.02
C LEU A 63 8.19 12.09 -11.01
N THR A 64 9.10 12.99 -11.38
CA THR A 64 10.21 13.41 -10.52
C THR A 64 10.06 14.87 -10.12
N VAL A 65 9.99 15.13 -8.81
CA VAL A 65 10.04 16.47 -8.23
C VAL A 65 11.48 16.75 -7.82
N GLU A 66 12.16 17.65 -8.53
CA GLU A 66 13.57 17.96 -8.27
C GLU A 66 13.77 18.81 -7.02
N TYR A 67 15.03 18.93 -6.59
CA TYR A 67 15.42 19.80 -5.48
C TYR A 67 14.94 21.24 -5.68
N GLY A 68 14.40 21.84 -4.62
CA GLY A 68 13.86 23.21 -4.65
C GLY A 68 12.44 23.33 -5.22
N ALA A 69 11.89 22.26 -5.81
CA ALA A 69 10.50 22.23 -6.25
C ALA A 69 9.58 21.60 -5.20
N THR A 70 8.34 22.07 -5.15
CA THR A 70 7.27 21.50 -4.33
C THR A 70 6.12 21.03 -5.21
N LEU A 71 5.72 19.76 -5.03
CA LEU A 71 4.47 19.22 -5.56
C LEU A 71 3.37 19.36 -4.51
N THR A 72 2.40 20.21 -4.77
CA THR A 72 1.22 20.40 -3.94
C THR A 72 0.03 19.67 -4.56
N ILE A 73 -0.68 18.88 -3.76
CA ILE A 73 -1.86 18.11 -4.19
C ILE A 73 -3.04 18.57 -3.33
N GLU A 74 -4.06 19.11 -3.97
CA GLU A 74 -5.28 19.53 -3.27
C GLU A 74 -6.08 18.34 -2.75
N THR A 75 -6.85 18.58 -1.69
CA THR A 75 -7.78 17.62 -1.10
C THR A 75 -8.74 17.03 -2.15
N GLY A 76 -9.03 15.72 -2.04
CA GLY A 76 -9.91 14.99 -2.97
C GLY A 76 -9.34 14.71 -4.36
N VAL A 77 -8.09 15.09 -4.67
CA VAL A 77 -7.49 14.80 -5.98
C VAL A 77 -7.28 13.29 -6.16
N GLN A 78 -7.64 12.79 -7.34
CA GLN A 78 -7.37 11.41 -7.76
C GLN A 78 -6.24 11.39 -8.79
N ILE A 79 -5.25 10.54 -8.54
CA ILE A 79 -4.07 10.36 -9.39
C ILE A 79 -3.96 8.89 -9.76
N TYR A 80 -3.92 8.62 -11.07
CA TYR A 80 -3.80 7.29 -11.62
C TYR A 80 -2.41 7.07 -12.20
N PHE A 81 -1.68 6.06 -11.73
CA PHE A 81 -0.33 5.73 -12.18
C PHE A 81 -0.37 4.54 -13.14
N ASP A 82 0.27 4.67 -14.30
CA ASP A 82 0.45 3.52 -15.19
C ASP A 82 1.36 2.46 -14.52
N THR A 83 1.25 1.20 -14.97
CA THR A 83 2.05 0.09 -14.44
C THR A 83 3.54 0.42 -14.46
N GLY A 84 4.23 0.16 -13.34
CA GLY A 84 5.68 0.39 -13.24
C GLY A 84 6.08 1.86 -13.22
N VAL A 85 5.13 2.79 -13.08
CA VAL A 85 5.40 4.22 -12.88
C VAL A 85 5.45 4.54 -11.38
N GLY A 86 6.34 5.46 -10.99
CA GLY A 86 6.48 5.93 -9.61
C GLY A 86 6.51 7.44 -9.48
N LEU A 87 6.32 7.91 -8.25
CA LEU A 87 6.54 9.29 -7.85
C LEU A 87 7.86 9.38 -7.07
N ARG A 88 8.83 10.11 -7.61
CA ARG A 88 10.12 10.37 -6.98
C ARG A 88 10.19 11.82 -6.51
N VAL A 89 10.39 12.03 -5.22
CA VAL A 89 10.39 13.35 -4.59
C VAL A 89 11.77 13.63 -4.01
N LYS A 90 12.56 14.47 -4.68
CA LYS A 90 13.83 15.01 -4.16
C LYS A 90 13.64 16.38 -3.48
N GLY A 91 12.63 17.12 -3.93
CA GLY A 91 12.15 18.37 -3.30
C GLY A 91 11.17 18.08 -2.16
N ALA A 92 10.01 18.75 -2.18
CA ALA A 92 8.96 18.55 -1.18
C ALA A 92 7.64 18.06 -1.81
N LEU A 93 6.90 17.23 -1.08
CA LEU A 93 5.54 16.80 -1.42
C LEU A 93 4.56 17.28 -0.35
N GLN A 94 3.59 18.09 -0.76
CA GLN A 94 2.52 18.60 0.10
C GLN A 94 1.19 18.00 -0.34
N ALA A 95 0.78 16.91 0.31
CA ALA A 95 -0.45 16.19 0.02
C ALA A 95 -1.29 16.08 1.30
N ILE A 96 -2.16 17.08 1.52
CA ILE A 96 -2.95 17.20 2.75
C ILE A 96 -4.43 17.15 2.38
N GLY A 97 -5.04 15.98 2.57
CA GLY A 97 -6.48 15.77 2.43
C GLY A 97 -7.25 16.13 3.71
N ASN A 98 -8.46 15.59 3.83
CA ASN A 98 -9.23 15.59 5.08
C ASN A 98 -10.08 14.33 5.19
N GLU A 99 -10.74 14.11 6.33
CA GLU A 99 -11.55 12.92 6.64
C GLU A 99 -12.70 12.64 5.65
N PHE A 100 -13.16 13.64 4.90
CA PHE A 100 -14.25 13.51 3.93
C PHE A 100 -13.77 13.40 2.48
N ALA A 101 -12.57 13.89 2.19
CA ALA A 101 -11.99 14.00 0.86
C ALA A 101 -10.52 13.61 0.90
N HIS A 102 -10.28 12.30 0.97
CA HIS A 102 -8.94 11.75 0.88
C HIS A 102 -8.33 12.02 -0.50
N ILE A 103 -7.02 12.28 -0.54
CA ILE A 103 -6.26 12.23 -1.79
C ILE A 103 -6.09 10.76 -2.16
N GLN A 104 -6.34 10.38 -3.41
CA GLN A 104 -6.26 8.97 -3.84
C GLN A 104 -5.18 8.78 -4.89
N MET A 105 -4.26 7.86 -4.62
CA MET A 105 -3.22 7.41 -5.55
C MET A 105 -3.47 5.95 -5.88
N LEU A 106 -3.83 5.67 -7.14
CA LEU A 106 -4.32 4.38 -7.62
C LEU A 106 -3.58 4.00 -8.90
N PRO A 107 -3.52 2.71 -9.28
CA PRO A 107 -3.04 2.36 -10.60
C PRO A 107 -4.11 2.66 -11.66
N TYR A 108 -3.66 3.05 -12.84
CA TYR A 108 -4.53 3.22 -14.00
C TYR A 108 -4.90 1.83 -14.57
N GLN A 109 -6.19 1.57 -14.65
CA GLN A 109 -6.74 0.38 -15.30
C GLN A 109 -7.77 0.80 -16.36
N GLN A 110 -7.85 0.03 -17.45
CA GLN A 110 -8.83 0.24 -18.52
C GLN A 110 -10.26 -0.09 -18.06
N GLN A 111 -10.38 -1.13 -17.23
CA GLN A 111 -11.62 -1.53 -16.55
C GLN A 111 -11.48 -1.21 -15.05
N LEU A 112 -12.58 -0.79 -14.42
CA LEU A 112 -12.63 -0.52 -12.98
C LEU A 112 -12.76 -1.84 -12.19
N ASN A 113 -11.74 -2.69 -12.25
CA ASN A 113 -11.75 -3.99 -11.57
C ASN A 113 -10.55 -4.10 -10.62
N TYR A 114 -10.70 -3.44 -9.47
CA TYR A 114 -9.75 -3.44 -8.37
C TYR A 114 -10.17 -4.51 -7.36
N ASP A 115 -9.22 -5.34 -6.92
CA ASP A 115 -9.48 -6.29 -5.82
C ASP A 115 -9.43 -5.54 -4.50
N ASP A 116 -10.55 -5.44 -3.79
CA ASP A 116 -10.65 -4.73 -2.51
C ASP A 116 -9.84 -5.39 -1.37
N SER A 117 -9.23 -6.56 -1.62
CA SER A 117 -8.39 -7.23 -0.63
C SER A 117 -6.99 -6.60 -0.55
N PHE A 118 -6.81 -5.72 0.44
CA PHE A 118 -5.50 -5.12 0.72
C PHE A 118 -4.61 -6.04 1.57
N PRO A 119 -3.31 -6.14 1.27
CA PRO A 119 -2.38 -6.81 2.16
C PRO A 119 -2.35 -6.07 3.49
N LYS A 120 -2.51 -6.81 4.58
CA LYS A 120 -2.44 -6.28 5.95
C LYS A 120 -0.99 -6.06 6.42
N PHE A 121 -0.04 -6.12 5.50
CA PHE A 121 1.39 -6.00 5.73
C PHE A 121 1.98 -5.05 4.68
N ARG A 122 2.97 -4.25 5.09
CA ARG A 122 3.72 -3.38 4.18
C ARG A 122 5.16 -3.19 4.64
N LEU A 123 6.02 -2.79 3.70
CA LEU A 123 7.36 -2.27 3.98
C LEU A 123 7.36 -0.74 3.83
N ILE A 124 7.97 -0.05 4.79
CA ILE A 124 8.21 1.40 4.75
C ILE A 124 9.68 1.71 5.07
N ASP A 125 10.13 2.96 4.89
CA ASP A 125 11.51 3.38 5.20
C ASP A 125 12.62 2.61 4.46
N GLY A 126 12.26 1.96 3.35
CA GLY A 126 13.17 1.24 2.46
C GLY A 126 13.87 2.12 1.44
N HIS A 127 14.95 1.60 0.86
CA HIS A 127 15.60 2.21 -0.30
C HIS A 127 14.86 1.88 -1.61
N THR A 128 14.21 0.72 -1.66
CA THR A 128 13.43 0.24 -2.79
C THR A 128 12.04 -0.20 -2.32
N VAL A 129 11.18 -0.62 -3.26
CA VAL A 129 9.86 -1.18 -2.93
C VAL A 129 9.94 -2.56 -2.25
N ARG A 130 11.13 -3.17 -2.25
CA ARG A 130 11.36 -4.55 -1.79
C ARG A 130 11.95 -4.64 -0.41
N ASP A 131 12.44 -3.55 0.15
CA ASP A 131 13.07 -3.51 1.46
C ASP A 131 12.41 -2.48 2.36
N GLY A 132 12.53 -2.65 3.67
CA GLY A 132 12.07 -1.67 4.64
C GLY A 132 11.65 -2.26 5.97
N ARG A 133 11.21 -1.37 6.87
CA ARG A 133 10.58 -1.68 8.14
C ARG A 133 9.23 -2.37 7.89
N LEU A 134 9.04 -3.53 8.48
CA LEU A 134 7.77 -4.26 8.41
C LEU A 134 6.72 -3.57 9.30
N GLN A 135 5.57 -3.28 8.70
CA GLN A 135 4.38 -2.84 9.42
C GLN A 135 3.19 -3.76 9.16
N VAL A 136 2.35 -3.92 10.19
CA VAL A 136 1.11 -4.69 10.17
C VAL A 136 -0.07 -3.77 10.41
N LEU A 137 -1.13 -3.90 9.63
CA LEU A 137 -2.42 -3.27 9.89
C LEU A 137 -3.18 -4.11 10.92
N PHE A 138 -3.26 -3.61 12.15
CA PHE A 138 -3.90 -4.31 13.26
C PHE A 138 -4.74 -3.37 14.12
N ARG A 139 -6.05 -3.68 14.21
CA ARG A 139 -7.07 -2.84 14.85
C ARG A 139 -7.05 -1.40 14.30
N ASP A 140 -7.19 -1.32 12.97
CA ASP A 140 -7.28 -0.09 12.17
C ASP A 140 -6.10 0.87 12.32
N ARG A 141 -4.94 0.36 12.75
CA ARG A 141 -3.70 1.12 12.84
C ARG A 141 -2.52 0.32 12.32
N TRP A 142 -1.69 0.99 11.52
CA TRP A 142 -0.40 0.47 11.11
C TRP A 142 0.58 0.50 12.28
N ARG A 143 1.30 -0.60 12.48
CA ARG A 143 2.23 -0.76 13.61
C ARG A 143 3.50 -1.44 13.14
N SER A 144 4.63 -0.94 13.59
CA SER A 144 5.93 -1.57 13.33
C SER A 144 6.11 -2.84 14.15
N VAL A 145 6.83 -3.82 13.60
CA VAL A 145 7.00 -5.13 14.23
C VAL A 145 8.27 -5.18 15.09
N CYS A 146 8.12 -5.75 16.27
CA CYS A 146 9.16 -5.93 17.27
C CYS A 146 9.30 -7.41 17.65
N THR A 147 10.52 -7.92 17.82
CA THR A 147 10.75 -9.35 18.05
C THR A 147 11.21 -9.71 19.48
N MET A 148 11.31 -8.76 20.41
CA MET A 148 11.73 -9.00 21.80
C MET A 148 13.07 -9.76 21.90
N VAL A 149 14.11 -9.28 21.21
CA VAL A 149 15.46 -9.87 21.12
C VAL A 149 15.49 -11.29 20.54
N THR A 150 14.37 -11.81 20.04
CA THR A 150 14.33 -13.10 19.35
C THR A 150 14.49 -12.91 17.86
N ASN A 151 15.18 -13.85 17.21
CA ASN A 151 15.34 -13.83 15.77
C ASN A 151 14.24 -14.67 15.14
N TRP A 152 13.54 -14.06 14.17
CA TRP A 152 12.69 -14.80 13.24
C TRP A 152 13.53 -15.81 12.45
N THR A 153 12.92 -16.95 12.16
CA THR A 153 13.53 -17.94 11.27
C THR A 153 13.48 -17.45 9.81
N SER A 154 14.26 -18.08 8.93
CA SER A 154 14.14 -17.81 7.50
C SER A 154 12.74 -18.10 6.95
N ILE A 155 12.04 -19.11 7.51
CA ILE A 155 10.67 -19.44 7.12
C ILE A 155 9.71 -18.30 7.48
N ASP A 156 9.86 -17.72 8.68
CA ASP A 156 9.03 -16.59 9.11
C ASP A 156 9.22 -15.38 8.18
N THR A 157 10.47 -15.06 7.81
CA THR A 157 10.76 -13.96 6.89
C THR A 157 10.26 -14.21 5.47
N THR A 158 10.37 -15.45 4.97
CA THR A 158 9.81 -15.86 3.68
C THR A 158 8.29 -15.68 3.65
N VAL A 159 7.59 -16.14 4.70
CA VAL A 159 6.12 -16.03 4.80
C VAL A 159 5.68 -14.57 4.96
N ALA A 160 6.46 -13.75 5.66
CA ALA A 160 6.22 -12.31 5.74
C ALA A 160 6.28 -11.65 4.35
N CYS A 161 7.31 -11.93 3.56
CA CYS A 161 7.42 -11.42 2.20
C CYS A 161 6.32 -11.97 1.28
N ARG A 162 5.90 -13.23 1.47
CA ARG A 162 4.75 -13.83 0.78
C ARG A 162 3.43 -13.14 1.10
N SER A 163 3.27 -12.69 2.34
CA SER A 163 2.11 -11.90 2.78
C SER A 163 1.98 -10.56 2.03
N MET A 164 3.07 -10.07 1.45
CA MET A 164 3.15 -8.83 0.66
C MET A 164 3.29 -9.10 -0.84
N GLY A 165 3.15 -10.37 -1.25
CA GLY A 165 3.11 -10.74 -2.66
C GLY A 165 4.44 -11.15 -3.29
N HIS A 166 5.52 -11.30 -2.53
CA HIS A 166 6.81 -11.81 -3.02
C HIS A 166 6.95 -13.32 -2.81
N SER A 167 7.70 -14.03 -3.65
CA SER A 167 7.89 -15.47 -3.46
C SER A 167 8.73 -15.82 -2.23
N ASP A 168 9.67 -14.95 -1.88
CA ASP A 168 10.67 -15.21 -0.85
C ASP A 168 11.22 -13.91 -0.24
N GLY A 169 11.99 -14.02 0.83
CA GLY A 169 12.62 -12.90 1.48
C GLY A 169 13.37 -13.25 2.76
N GLY A 170 13.99 -12.25 3.35
CA GLY A 170 14.88 -12.42 4.49
C GLY A 170 14.95 -11.19 5.37
N PHE A 171 15.63 -11.36 6.49
CA PHE A 171 16.04 -10.25 7.35
C PHE A 171 16.93 -9.29 6.57
N TYR A 172 16.67 -8.00 6.70
CA TYR A 172 17.48 -6.94 6.09
C TYR A 172 18.34 -6.24 7.15
N LYS A 173 17.69 -5.48 8.03
CA LYS A 173 18.34 -4.73 9.11
C LYS A 173 17.35 -4.39 10.21
N TRP A 174 17.87 -3.91 11.32
CA TRP A 174 17.10 -3.26 12.37
C TRP A 174 16.88 -1.78 12.02
N HIS A 175 15.63 -1.33 12.11
CA HIS A 175 15.29 0.08 11.93
C HIS A 175 15.07 0.73 13.28
N LEU A 176 15.79 1.82 13.57
CA LEU A 176 15.59 2.62 14.78
C LEU A 176 14.10 2.91 14.97
N ARG A 177 13.56 2.51 16.13
CA ARG A 177 12.13 2.63 16.40
C ARG A 177 11.72 4.10 16.42
N ASN A 178 10.66 4.41 15.67
CA ASN A 178 9.96 5.67 15.80
C ASN A 178 8.72 5.45 16.68
N ASN A 179 8.53 6.24 17.73
CA ASN A 179 7.47 6.01 18.73
C ASN A 179 6.10 6.55 18.29
N ASP A 180 5.79 6.47 16.99
CA ASP A 180 4.55 7.00 16.41
C ASP A 180 3.32 6.17 16.84
N THR A 181 3.50 4.86 17.02
CA THR A 181 2.44 3.93 17.43
C THR A 181 3.00 2.81 18.31
N TYR A 182 2.15 2.22 19.18
CA TYR A 182 2.55 1.04 19.94
C TYR A 182 2.97 -0.11 19.00
N ALA A 183 4.16 -0.64 19.24
CA ALA A 183 4.72 -1.72 18.46
C ALA A 183 3.83 -2.97 18.48
N PHE A 184 3.85 -3.70 17.36
CA PHE A 184 3.26 -5.02 17.21
C PHE A 184 4.29 -6.06 17.67
N VAL A 185 4.09 -6.59 18.87
CA VAL A 185 5.03 -7.52 19.50
C VAL A 185 4.83 -8.92 18.94
N LEU A 186 5.79 -9.38 18.14
CA LEU A 186 5.75 -10.68 17.47
C LEU A 186 7.13 -11.36 17.55
N PRO A 187 7.49 -11.93 18.71
CA PRO A 187 8.77 -12.62 18.89
C PRO A 187 8.83 -13.93 18.10
N ARG A 188 7.75 -14.70 18.07
CA ARG A 188 7.72 -16.03 17.45
C ARG A 188 6.45 -16.22 16.62
N PRO A 189 6.51 -15.97 15.30
CA PRO A 189 5.42 -16.30 14.39
C PRO A 189 5.22 -17.83 14.28
N ASP A 190 6.30 -18.60 14.34
CA ASP A 190 6.31 -20.07 14.24
C ASP A 190 5.73 -20.60 12.92
N CYS A 191 6.03 -19.91 11.82
CA CYS A 191 5.47 -20.22 10.52
C CYS A 191 5.93 -21.57 9.97
N HIS A 192 5.04 -22.25 9.23
CA HIS A 192 5.40 -23.42 8.44
C HIS A 192 5.70 -23.03 6.97
N PRO A 193 6.51 -23.80 6.22
CA PRO A 193 6.91 -23.46 4.84
C PRO A 193 5.75 -23.22 3.85
N GLY A 194 4.62 -23.90 4.06
CA GLY A 194 3.43 -23.79 3.21
C GLY A 194 2.49 -22.63 3.55
N ALA A 195 2.84 -21.74 4.49
CA ALA A 195 1.96 -20.63 4.89
C ALA A 195 1.96 -19.57 3.80
N ASN A 196 0.79 -19.05 3.44
CA ASN A 196 0.69 -18.01 2.41
C ASN A 196 0.82 -16.62 3.03
N THR A 197 0.33 -16.47 4.26
CA THR A 197 0.39 -15.23 5.01
C THR A 197 0.89 -15.44 6.43
N LEU A 198 1.42 -14.40 7.07
CA LEU A 198 1.78 -14.44 8.49
C LEU A 198 0.58 -14.74 9.40
N TRP A 199 -0.65 -14.45 8.96
CA TRP A 199 -1.86 -14.79 9.70
C TRP A 199 -2.14 -16.29 9.75
N ASP A 200 -1.52 -17.08 8.87
CA ASP A 200 -1.62 -18.54 8.88
C ASP A 200 -0.68 -19.17 9.92
N CYS A 201 0.23 -18.38 10.50
CA CYS A 201 1.23 -18.91 11.43
C CYS A 201 0.64 -19.06 12.85
N PRO A 202 0.96 -20.15 13.58
CA PRO A 202 0.47 -20.42 14.93
C PRO A 202 0.63 -19.27 15.92
N GLY A 203 1.74 -18.52 15.83
CA GLY A 203 2.01 -17.36 16.68
C GLY A 203 1.06 -16.18 16.50
N LEU A 204 0.26 -16.16 15.42
CA LEU A 204 -0.76 -15.16 15.13
C LEU A 204 -2.19 -15.73 15.12
N ALA A 205 -2.37 -17.01 15.45
CA ALA A 205 -3.67 -17.68 15.39
C ALA A 205 -4.72 -17.11 16.37
N ASP A 206 -4.28 -16.55 17.51
CA ASP A 206 -5.13 -15.81 18.45
C ASP A 206 -4.79 -14.31 18.43
N PRO A 207 -5.59 -13.48 17.71
CA PRO A 207 -5.40 -12.04 17.70
C PRO A 207 -5.47 -11.37 19.07
N ASN A 208 -6.14 -11.97 20.06
CA ASN A 208 -6.26 -11.37 21.39
C ASN A 208 -5.02 -11.60 22.25
N ALA A 209 -4.20 -12.59 21.93
CA ALA A 209 -2.92 -12.84 22.58
C ALA A 209 -1.82 -11.84 22.15
N ILE A 210 -2.03 -11.13 21.03
CA ILE A 210 -1.07 -10.13 20.52
C ILE A 210 -1.02 -8.94 21.47
N ARG A 211 0.16 -8.70 22.04
CA ARG A 211 0.39 -7.63 23.01
C ARG A 211 0.77 -6.35 22.30
N LEU A 212 0.16 -5.24 22.71
CA LEU A 212 0.46 -3.90 22.20
C LEU A 212 0.93 -3.02 23.38
N SER A 213 2.22 -2.70 23.44
CA SER A 213 2.77 -1.84 24.49
C SER A 213 4.17 -1.36 24.12
N GLU A 214 4.45 -0.08 24.37
CA GLU A 214 5.77 0.54 24.15
C GLU A 214 6.84 -0.10 25.04
N ASN A 215 6.49 -0.40 26.28
CA ASN A 215 7.43 -0.94 27.29
C ASN A 215 7.82 -2.39 27.04
N LEU A 216 7.04 -3.13 26.23
CA LEU A 216 7.34 -4.54 25.95
C LEU A 216 8.54 -4.73 25.05
N CYS A 217 8.81 -3.73 24.22
CA CYS A 217 9.95 -3.78 23.32
C CYS A 217 11.19 -3.10 23.88
N GLN A 218 11.17 -2.59 25.13
CA GLN A 218 12.36 -2.12 25.87
C GLN A 218 13.35 -1.24 25.07
N GLY A 219 12.88 -0.44 24.11
CA GLY A 219 13.75 0.39 23.25
C GLY A 219 14.45 -0.36 22.11
N GLU A 220 14.02 -1.58 21.78
CA GLU A 220 14.48 -2.33 20.61
C GLU A 220 14.19 -1.57 19.31
N ASP A 221 14.82 -2.05 18.25
CA ASP A 221 14.53 -1.60 16.90
C ASP A 221 13.36 -2.38 16.30
N ASP A 222 12.82 -1.86 15.20
CA ASP A 222 11.79 -2.53 14.42
C ASP A 222 12.43 -3.45 13.37
N LEU A 223 11.76 -4.58 13.10
CA LEU A 223 12.19 -5.58 12.14
C LEU A 223 12.13 -5.02 10.71
N GLY A 224 13.27 -5.01 10.02
CA GLY A 224 13.37 -4.73 8.60
C GLY A 224 13.55 -5.99 7.78
N LEU A 225 12.82 -6.08 6.66
CA LEU A 225 12.89 -7.19 5.72
C LEU A 225 13.36 -6.71 4.35
N ILE A 226 13.85 -7.66 3.56
CA ILE A 226 14.07 -7.50 2.12
C ILE A 226 13.45 -8.71 1.41
N CYS A 227 12.60 -8.43 0.43
CA CYS A 227 11.81 -9.42 -0.29
C CYS A 227 12.31 -9.57 -1.73
N TRP A 228 12.22 -10.77 -2.29
CA TRP A 228 12.70 -11.06 -3.64
C TRP A 228 11.92 -12.19 -4.33
N GLY A 229 12.31 -12.40 -5.58
CA GLY A 229 11.71 -13.39 -6.47
C GLY A 229 10.37 -12.93 -7.07
N PRO A 230 9.77 -13.79 -7.91
CA PRO A 230 8.57 -13.42 -8.66
C PRO A 230 7.37 -13.14 -7.76
N PRO A 231 6.42 -12.32 -8.23
CA PRO A 231 5.20 -12.05 -7.50
C PRO A 231 4.33 -13.30 -7.44
N VAL A 232 3.74 -13.55 -6.28
CA VAL A 232 2.87 -14.72 -6.03
C VAL A 232 1.38 -14.43 -6.13
N PHE A 233 1.01 -13.17 -6.33
CA PHE A 233 -0.39 -12.72 -6.36
C PHE A 233 -0.86 -12.36 -7.77
N GLN A 234 -2.15 -12.53 -8.02
CA GLN A 234 -2.76 -12.18 -9.31
C GLN A 234 -2.86 -10.64 -9.45
N GLY A 235 -2.67 -10.12 -10.66
CA GLY A 235 -2.79 -8.67 -10.91
C GLY A 235 -1.60 -7.83 -10.45
N TRP A 236 -0.46 -8.44 -10.10
CA TRP A 236 0.80 -7.74 -9.83
C TRP A 236 1.21 -6.77 -10.96
N ALA A 237 0.95 -7.15 -12.21
CA ALA A 237 1.22 -6.33 -13.39
C ALA A 237 0.35 -5.07 -13.47
N ARG A 238 -0.59 -4.87 -12.54
CA ARG A 238 -1.43 -3.68 -12.44
C ARG A 238 -1.01 -2.75 -11.31
N HIS A 239 0.12 -3.02 -10.66
CA HIS A 239 0.65 -2.20 -9.57
C HIS A 239 1.61 -1.13 -10.10
N TRP A 240 1.81 -0.10 -9.28
CA TRP A 240 2.73 1.00 -9.56
C TRP A 240 3.83 1.04 -8.49
N LYS A 241 4.94 1.73 -8.76
CA LYS A 241 6.13 1.72 -7.90
C LYS A 241 5.88 2.34 -6.53
N GLY A 242 4.87 3.20 -6.39
CA GLY A 242 4.64 3.97 -5.18
C GLY A 242 5.38 5.29 -5.13
N VAL A 243 5.50 5.83 -3.92
CA VAL A 243 6.12 7.13 -3.63
C VAL A 243 7.48 6.92 -2.99
N GLN A 244 8.52 7.49 -3.60
CA GLN A 244 9.89 7.47 -3.11
C GLN A 244 10.33 8.88 -2.76
N ILE A 245 10.67 9.12 -1.50
CA ILE A 245 11.14 10.43 -1.02
C ILE A 245 12.65 10.34 -0.77
N PHE A 246 13.42 11.12 -1.51
CA PHE A 246 14.88 11.15 -1.47
C PHE A 246 15.38 12.37 -0.72
N ASN A 247 16.14 12.15 0.35
CA ASN A 247 16.80 13.20 1.12
C ASN A 247 15.84 14.38 1.43
N SER A 248 14.66 14.05 1.96
CA SER A 248 13.58 15.04 2.18
C SER A 248 14.14 16.27 2.88
N PRO A 249 14.00 17.48 2.31
CA PRO A 249 14.38 18.68 2.99
C PRO A 249 13.57 18.81 4.28
N TYR A 250 14.15 19.43 5.29
CA TYR A 250 13.60 19.45 6.63
C TYR A 250 13.74 20.82 7.27
N THR A 251 12.88 21.10 8.24
CA THR A 251 12.96 22.27 9.11
C THR A 251 13.08 21.83 10.56
N TYR A 252 13.64 22.69 11.41
CA TYR A 252 13.61 22.48 12.85
C TYR A 252 12.36 23.14 13.41
N VAL A 253 11.61 22.39 14.20
CA VAL A 253 10.40 22.85 14.89
C VAL A 253 10.61 22.66 16.38
N SER A 254 10.11 23.59 17.19
CA SER A 254 10.18 23.46 18.64
C SER A 254 9.35 22.24 19.09
N ALA A 255 10.00 21.30 19.78
CA ALA A 255 9.35 20.11 20.34
C ALA A 255 8.72 20.37 21.71
N ASP A 256 8.98 21.54 22.30
CA ASP A 256 8.53 21.95 23.63
C ASP A 256 8.03 23.40 23.60
N PRO A 257 6.94 23.78 24.29
CA PRO A 257 6.60 25.18 24.55
C PRO A 257 7.77 26.03 25.06
N ASP A 258 8.72 25.46 25.80
CA ASP A 258 9.88 26.19 26.33
C ASP A 258 11.02 26.41 25.31
N GLN A 259 10.88 25.92 24.07
CA GLN A 259 11.84 26.08 22.96
C GLN A 259 13.26 25.57 23.22
N VAL A 260 13.43 24.69 24.21
CA VAL A 260 14.74 24.11 24.57
C VAL A 260 15.07 22.89 23.70
N ALA A 261 14.04 22.17 23.24
CA ALA A 261 14.19 21.01 22.36
C ALA A 261 13.67 21.34 20.96
N VAL A 262 14.48 21.04 19.94
CA VAL A 262 14.08 21.14 18.53
C VAL A 262 14.00 19.75 17.91
N GLN A 263 12.94 19.49 17.15
CA GLN A 263 12.76 18.29 16.37
C GLN A 263 12.91 18.58 14.87
N LYS A 264 13.40 17.59 14.14
CA LYS A 264 13.55 17.65 12.70
C LYS A 264 12.23 17.22 12.05
N GLU A 265 11.59 18.13 11.32
CA GLU A 265 10.37 17.82 10.55
C GLU A 265 10.64 17.88 9.06
N SER A 266 10.17 16.87 8.33
CA SER A 266 10.20 16.85 6.87
C SER A 266 9.32 17.96 6.29
N LEU A 267 9.81 18.65 5.26
CA LEU A 267 9.01 19.58 4.46
C LEU A 267 8.01 18.84 3.57
N SER A 268 8.16 17.53 3.37
CA SER A 268 7.12 16.70 2.76
C SER A 268 6.11 16.28 3.82
N ARG A 269 4.82 16.45 3.53
CA ARG A 269 3.69 16.16 4.42
C ARG A 269 2.62 15.41 3.64
N LEU A 270 2.20 14.27 4.19
CA LEU A 270 1.21 13.37 3.63
C LEU A 270 0.18 13.05 4.71
N GLU A 271 -1.02 13.61 4.58
CA GLU A 271 -2.10 13.47 5.56
C GLU A 271 -3.41 13.18 4.82
N TYR A 272 -4.24 12.27 5.34
CA TYR A 272 -5.51 11.84 4.71
C TYR A 272 -5.35 11.46 3.23
N ILE A 273 -4.45 10.52 2.98
CA ILE A 273 -4.11 10.01 1.65
C ILE A 273 -4.26 8.49 1.60
N ASP A 274 -4.89 8.02 0.53
CA ASP A 274 -5.03 6.61 0.21
C ASP A 274 -4.02 6.26 -0.90
N ILE A 275 -2.96 5.56 -0.54
CA ILE A 275 -1.96 5.02 -1.48
C ILE A 275 -2.28 3.55 -1.68
N LEU A 276 -2.90 3.22 -2.82
CA LEU A 276 -3.48 1.91 -3.08
C LEU A 276 -2.73 1.20 -4.22
N TYR A 277 -2.51 -0.11 -4.08
CA TYR A 277 -1.81 -0.98 -5.04
C TYR A 277 -0.43 -0.47 -5.48
N ALA A 278 0.28 0.17 -4.55
CA ALA A 278 1.67 0.60 -4.70
C ALA A 278 2.64 -0.48 -4.20
N GLY A 279 3.91 -0.33 -4.53
CA GLY A 279 4.99 -1.16 -3.94
C GLY A 279 5.44 -2.32 -4.81
N TYR A 280 5.21 -2.27 -6.12
CA TYR A 280 5.74 -3.26 -7.06
C TYR A 280 6.35 -2.55 -8.28
N ASP A 281 7.55 -2.97 -8.67
CA ASP A 281 8.39 -2.25 -9.64
C ASP A 281 8.35 -2.77 -11.08
N GLY A 282 7.65 -3.88 -11.34
CA GLY A 282 7.57 -4.51 -12.66
C GLY A 282 8.62 -5.59 -12.84
#